data_AF-A0ABC8X9Z3-F1
#
_entry.id   AF-A0ABC8X9Z3-F1
#
_cell.length_a   1.000
_cell.length_b   1.000
_cell.length_c   1.000
_cell.angle_alpha   90.00
_cell.angle_beta   90.00
_cell.angle_gamma   90.00
#
_symmetry.space_group_name_H-M   'P 1'
#
loop_
_entity.id
_entity.type
_entity.pdbx_description
1 polymer ?
#
loop_
_entity_poly.entity_id
_entity_poly.type
_entity_poly.pdbx_seq_one_letter_code
_entity_poly.pdbx_strand_id
1 'polypeptide(L)'
;MSAAAAAAGQEVAPAIVAAAEVEEWEVCACCGLREECTPAYAAGVRARYGGRWLCGLCGDAVSEEVAAGGGSVLEVEAAIARHAAFCRALDGRGTPAAAERLIAAVRRLLRSAGGKEEKPAVVVVEFQEAA
;
A
#
# COMPACT_ATOMS: atom_id res chain seq x y z
N MET A 1 1.09 20.90 65.63
CA MET A 1 1.98 20.26 64.65
C MET A 1 1.15 19.18 63.96
N SER A 2 0.44 19.54 62.88
CA SER A 2 0.82 19.26 61.47
C SER A 2 0.70 17.77 61.13
N ALA A 3 0.05 17.31 60.06
CA ALA A 3 -0.65 17.95 58.95
C ALA A 3 -1.61 16.92 58.31
N ALA A 4 -2.72 17.38 57.73
CA ALA A 4 -3.50 16.60 56.77
C ALA A 4 -3.01 16.94 55.36
N ALA A 5 -2.66 15.93 54.57
CA ALA A 5 -2.27 16.09 53.16
C ALA A 5 -3.46 15.70 52.26
N ALA A 6 -4.10 16.71 51.66
CA ALA A 6 -5.04 16.53 50.57
C ALA A 6 -4.24 16.36 49.27
N ALA A 7 -4.37 15.22 48.61
CA ALA A 7 -3.81 15.00 47.27
C ALA A 7 -4.79 15.58 46.24
N ALA A 8 -4.38 16.69 45.62
CA ALA A 8 -5.09 17.32 44.52
C ALA A 8 -5.14 16.38 43.31
N GLY A 9 -6.32 16.24 42.71
CA GLY A 9 -6.50 15.58 41.43
C GLY A 9 -5.78 16.34 40.33
N GLN A 10 -5.02 15.62 39.51
CA GLN A 10 -4.42 16.16 38.30
C GLN A 10 -5.24 15.67 37.10
N GLU A 11 -6.17 16.51 36.66
CA GLU A 11 -6.82 16.34 35.36
C GLU A 11 -5.80 16.68 34.27
N VAL A 12 -5.32 15.67 33.55
CA VAL A 12 -4.59 15.88 32.30
C VAL A 12 -5.57 15.63 31.17
N ALA A 13 -6.18 16.69 30.67
CA ALA A 13 -6.82 16.66 29.36
C ALA A 13 -5.69 16.61 28.32
N PRO A 14 -5.59 15.58 27.47
CA PRO A 14 -4.75 15.70 26.29
C PRO A 14 -5.48 16.62 25.33
N ALA A 15 -4.92 17.83 25.18
CA ALA A 15 -5.21 18.68 24.05
C ALA A 15 -4.90 17.87 22.79
N ILE A 16 -5.95 17.40 22.13
CA ILE A 16 -5.87 16.92 20.76
C ILE A 16 -5.48 18.14 19.92
N VAL A 17 -4.19 18.34 19.75
CA VAL A 17 -3.68 19.16 18.65
C VAL A 17 -4.18 18.47 17.38
N ALA A 18 -5.25 19.02 16.81
CA ALA A 18 -5.65 18.70 15.46
C ALA A 18 -4.53 19.22 14.54
N ALA A 19 -3.48 18.41 14.40
CA ALA A 19 -2.59 18.52 13.28
C ALA A 19 -3.48 18.23 12.07
N ALA A 20 -3.80 19.26 11.31
CA ALA A 20 -4.30 19.08 9.96
C ALA A 20 -3.19 18.34 9.22
N GLU A 21 -3.32 17.01 9.12
CA GLU A 21 -2.43 16.19 8.31
C GLU A 21 -2.63 16.66 6.88
N VAL A 22 -1.61 17.35 6.34
CA VAL A 22 -1.63 17.80 4.95
C VAL A 22 -1.47 16.55 4.11
N GLU A 23 -2.57 16.04 3.55
CA GLU A 23 -2.53 14.91 2.62
C GLU A 23 -2.04 15.38 1.26
N GLU A 24 -1.05 14.65 0.72
CA GLU A 24 -0.48 14.88 -0.60
C GLU A 24 -0.82 13.72 -1.53
N TRP A 25 -0.85 14.01 -2.83
CA TRP A 25 -1.13 13.01 -3.86
C TRP A 25 0.12 12.72 -4.65
N GLU A 26 0.45 11.44 -4.74
CA GLU A 26 1.66 10.97 -5.41
C GLU A 26 1.33 9.96 -6.50
N VAL A 27 2.14 9.95 -7.56
CA VAL A 27 1.93 9.05 -8.71
C VAL A 27 3.02 7.99 -8.72
N CYS A 28 2.62 6.72 -8.66
CA CYS A 28 3.54 5.60 -8.64
C CYS A 28 4.40 5.55 -9.91
N ALA A 29 5.72 5.48 -9.74
CA ALA A 29 6.66 5.41 -10.86
C ALA A 29 6.56 4.09 -11.68
N CYS A 30 5.95 3.04 -11.12
CA CYS A 30 5.80 1.75 -11.79
C CYS A 30 4.51 1.65 -12.60
N CYS A 31 3.36 1.90 -11.96
CA CYS A 31 2.03 1.65 -12.54
C CYS A 31 1.18 2.92 -12.76
N GLY A 32 1.70 4.11 -12.45
CA GLY A 32 0.96 5.36 -12.62
C GLY A 32 -0.25 5.53 -11.69
N LEU A 33 -0.49 4.61 -10.75
CA LEU A 33 -1.54 4.76 -9.74
C LEU A 33 -1.29 6.02 -8.92
N ARG A 34 -2.31 6.87 -8.86
CA ARG A 34 -2.33 8.05 -7.98
C ARG A 34 -2.87 7.65 -6.62
N GLU A 35 -2.07 7.87 -5.58
CA GLU A 35 -2.36 7.47 -4.19
C GLU A 35 -2.26 8.69 -3.27
N GLU A 36 -3.13 8.76 -2.27
CA GLU A 36 -3.10 9.76 -1.21
C GLU A 36 -2.18 9.29 -0.10
N CYS A 37 -1.32 10.17 0.40
CA CYS A 37 -0.34 9.82 1.41
C CYS A 37 0.03 11.01 2.31
N THR A 38 0.54 10.68 3.50
CA THR A 38 1.16 11.68 4.35
C THR A 38 2.55 12.05 3.81
N PRO A 39 2.99 13.31 3.92
CA PRO A 39 4.30 13.75 3.44
C PRO A 39 5.46 12.97 4.09
N ALA A 40 5.30 12.61 5.37
CA ALA A 40 6.28 11.81 6.10
C ALA A 40 6.42 10.39 5.51
N TYR A 41 5.30 9.76 5.15
CA TYR A 41 5.33 8.46 4.49
C TYR A 41 5.93 8.57 3.08
N ALA A 42 5.54 9.60 2.32
CA ALA A 42 6.10 9.91 1.00
C ALA A 42 7.64 10.05 1.03
N ALA A 43 8.16 10.79 2.01
CA ALA A 43 9.60 10.95 2.20
C ALA A 43 10.30 9.61 2.51
N GLY A 44 9.72 8.76 3.36
CA GLY A 44 10.26 7.45 3.70
C GLY A 44 10.34 6.52 2.49
N VAL A 45 9.28 6.48 1.68
CA VAL A 45 9.24 5.68 0.44
C VAL A 45 10.31 6.19 -0.55
N ARG A 46 10.39 7.49 -0.77
CA ARG A 46 11.42 8.07 -1.65
C ARG A 46 12.83 7.77 -1.18
N ALA A 47 13.11 7.85 0.11
CA ALA A 47 14.42 7.50 0.66
C ALA A 47 14.79 6.03 0.39
N ARG A 48 13.81 5.12 0.43
CA ARG A 48 14.01 3.69 0.17
C ARG A 48 14.25 3.37 -1.32
N TYR A 49 13.60 4.09 -2.23
CA TYR A 49 13.53 3.71 -3.65
C TYR A 49 14.26 4.65 -4.61
N GLY A 50 15.32 5.30 -4.14
CA GLY A 50 16.17 6.17 -4.97
C GLY A 50 15.43 7.44 -5.42
N GLY A 51 14.67 8.05 -4.51
CA GLY A 51 13.90 9.27 -4.76
C GLY A 51 12.55 9.06 -5.43
N ARG A 52 12.19 7.84 -5.81
CA ARG A 52 10.91 7.53 -6.46
C ARG A 52 9.82 7.19 -5.46
N TRP A 53 8.61 7.65 -5.74
CA TRP A 53 7.41 7.19 -5.07
C TRP A 53 6.89 5.90 -5.72
N LEU A 54 6.59 4.90 -4.89
CA LEU A 54 5.93 3.66 -5.26
C LEU A 54 4.66 3.52 -4.42
N CYS A 55 3.54 3.13 -5.04
CA CYS A 55 2.34 2.79 -4.28
C CYS A 55 2.57 1.55 -3.40
N GLY A 56 1.75 1.36 -2.37
CA GLY A 56 1.93 0.26 -1.40
C GLY A 56 2.16 -1.11 -2.05
N LEU A 57 1.33 -1.45 -3.06
CA LEU A 57 1.42 -2.74 -3.76
C LEU A 57 2.71 -2.91 -4.58
N CYS A 58 3.14 -1.86 -5.30
CA CYS A 58 4.39 -1.92 -6.06
C CYS A 58 5.61 -1.87 -5.13
N GLY A 59 5.54 -1.15 -4.02
CA GLY A 59 6.59 -1.07 -3.02
C GLY A 59 6.89 -2.43 -2.39
N ASP A 60 5.86 -3.21 -2.08
CA ASP A 60 6.00 -4.57 -1.55
C ASP A 60 6.68 -5.49 -2.57
N ALA A 61 6.18 -5.50 -3.82
CA ALA A 61 6.75 -6.34 -4.89
C ALA A 61 8.22 -5.99 -5.19
N VAL A 62 8.54 -4.69 -5.31
CA VAL A 62 9.92 -4.24 -5.52
C VAL A 62 10.79 -4.58 -4.32
N SER A 63 10.30 -4.45 -3.09
CA SER A 63 11.06 -4.82 -1.89
C SER A 63 11.47 -6.29 -1.86
N GLU A 64 10.57 -7.18 -2.30
CA GLU A 64 10.86 -8.61 -2.40
C GLU A 64 11.94 -8.89 -3.45
N GLU A 65 11.84 -8.28 -4.64
CA GLU A 65 12.87 -8.39 -5.68
C GLU A 65 14.24 -7.87 -5.23
N VAL A 66 14.26 -6.74 -4.52
CA VAL A 66 15.50 -6.13 -3.99
C VAL A 66 16.14 -7.02 -2.94
N ALA A 67 15.33 -7.61 -2.04
CA ALA A 67 15.82 -8.54 -1.03
C ALA A 67 16.43 -9.80 -1.68
N ALA A 68 15.82 -10.29 -2.76
CA ALA A 68 16.36 -11.41 -3.53
C ALA A 68 17.67 -11.08 -4.27
N GLY A 69 17.83 -9.83 -4.73
CA GLY A 69 19.04 -9.35 -5.43
C GLY A 69 20.22 -8.96 -4.54
N GLY A 70 20.06 -8.96 -3.20
CA GLY A 70 21.12 -8.59 -2.26
C GLY A 70 21.12 -7.13 -1.80
N GLY A 71 20.05 -6.37 -2.10
CA GLY A 71 19.75 -5.10 -1.42
C GLY A 71 20.63 -3.89 -1.79
N SER A 72 21.45 -3.98 -2.84
CA SER A 72 22.29 -2.85 -3.26
C SER A 72 21.45 -1.74 -3.93
N VAL A 73 21.99 -0.52 -4.01
CA VAL A 73 21.33 0.60 -4.71
C VAL A 73 21.08 0.27 -6.19
N LEU A 74 22.03 -0.42 -6.85
CA LEU A 74 21.88 -0.88 -8.23
C LEU A 74 20.74 -1.89 -8.37
N GLU A 75 20.55 -2.77 -7.37
CA GLU A 75 19.45 -3.72 -7.34
C GLU A 75 18.10 -3.03 -7.13
N VAL A 76 18.04 -1.97 -6.32
CA VAL A 76 16.84 -1.14 -6.17
C VAL A 76 16.42 -0.55 -7.51
N GLU A 77 17.37 0.03 -8.26
CA GLU A 77 17.08 0.59 -9.58
C GLU A 77 16.66 -0.48 -10.59
N ALA A 78 17.35 -1.62 -10.61
CA ALA A 78 17.04 -2.72 -11.52
C ALA A 78 15.66 -3.35 -11.23
N ALA A 79 15.33 -3.57 -9.96
CA ALA A 79 14.03 -4.09 -9.53
C ALA A 79 12.89 -3.14 -9.93
N ILE A 80 13.06 -1.84 -9.70
CA ILE A 80 12.06 -0.84 -10.12
C ILE A 80 11.89 -0.85 -11.65
N ALA A 81 12.98 -0.92 -12.41
CA ALA A 81 12.91 -0.95 -13.88
C ALA A 81 12.17 -2.20 -14.40
N ARG A 82 12.46 -3.38 -13.85
CA ARG A 82 11.77 -4.63 -14.20
C ARG A 82 10.30 -4.57 -13.85
N HIS A 83 9.97 -4.18 -12.62
CA HIS A 83 8.58 -4.10 -12.16
C HIS A 83 7.77 -3.07 -12.95
N ALA A 84 8.35 -1.90 -13.26
CA ALA A 84 7.70 -0.90 -14.08
C ALA A 84 7.44 -1.39 -15.52
N ALA A 85 8.35 -2.20 -16.10
CA ALA A 85 8.13 -2.83 -17.40
C ALA A 85 6.97 -3.84 -17.34
N PHE A 86 6.90 -4.63 -16.28
CA PHE A 86 5.77 -5.52 -16.02
C PHE A 86 4.45 -4.75 -15.89
N CYS A 87 4.38 -3.69 -15.09
CA CYS A 87 3.17 -2.87 -14.93
C CYS A 87 2.70 -2.29 -16.28
N ARG A 88 3.61 -1.72 -17.08
CA ARG A 88 3.27 -1.19 -18.41
C ARG A 88 2.74 -2.25 -19.36
N ALA A 89 3.20 -3.49 -19.25
CA ALA A 89 2.66 -4.60 -20.04
C ALA A 89 1.22 -4.99 -19.63
N LEU A 90 0.78 -4.57 -18.44
CA LEU A 90 -0.58 -4.76 -17.92
C LEU A 90 -1.50 -3.56 -18.15
N ASP A 91 -0.96 -2.34 -18.27
CA ASP A 91 -1.73 -1.10 -18.45
C ASP A 91 -2.67 -1.13 -19.69
N GLY A 92 -2.42 -2.02 -20.65
CA GLY A 92 -3.31 -2.27 -21.80
C GLY A 92 -4.19 -3.52 -21.71
N ARG A 93 -4.05 -4.36 -20.67
CA ARG A 93 -4.74 -5.66 -20.53
C ARG A 93 -6.00 -5.60 -19.67
N GLY A 94 -6.17 -4.53 -18.90
CA GLY A 94 -7.38 -4.31 -18.11
C GLY A 94 -8.56 -3.94 -19.00
N THR A 95 -9.43 -4.90 -19.33
CA THR A 95 -10.75 -4.56 -19.88
C THR A 95 -11.68 -4.15 -18.74
N PRO A 96 -12.62 -3.21 -18.95
CA PRO A 96 -13.66 -2.90 -17.95
C PRO A 96 -14.37 -4.15 -17.43
N ALA A 97 -14.62 -5.12 -18.30
CA ALA A 97 -15.21 -6.41 -17.95
C ALA A 97 -14.33 -7.24 -17.00
N ALA A 98 -13.00 -7.24 -17.16
CA ALA A 98 -12.10 -7.93 -16.24
C ALA A 98 -12.11 -7.27 -14.85
N ALA A 99 -12.09 -5.94 -14.80
CA ALA A 99 -12.20 -5.19 -13.55
C ALA A 99 -13.54 -5.47 -12.85
N GLU A 100 -14.65 -5.46 -13.58
CA GLU A 100 -15.97 -5.79 -13.04
C GLU A 100 -16.04 -7.22 -12.49
N ARG A 101 -15.46 -8.20 -13.19
CA ARG A 101 -15.37 -9.58 -12.69
C ARG A 101 -14.57 -9.67 -11.40
N LEU A 102 -13.42 -8.99 -11.33
CA LEU A 102 -12.60 -8.93 -10.12
C LEU A 102 -13.37 -8.27 -8.96
N ILE A 103 -14.01 -7.13 -9.20
CA ILE A 103 -14.84 -6.43 -8.21
C ILE A 103 -15.98 -7.35 -7.72
N ALA A 104 -16.66 -8.06 -8.62
CA ALA A 104 -17.73 -8.98 -8.27
C ALA A 104 -17.22 -10.15 -7.42
N ALA A 105 -16.05 -10.72 -7.76
CA ALA A 105 -15.41 -11.78 -7.02
C ALA A 105 -15.02 -11.34 -5.60
N VAL A 106 -14.33 -10.19 -5.47
CA VAL A 106 -13.94 -9.63 -4.16
C VAL A 106 -15.18 -9.34 -3.31
N ARG A 107 -16.23 -8.74 -3.88
CA ARG A 107 -17.51 -8.52 -3.17
C ARG A 107 -18.15 -9.81 -2.70
N ARG A 108 -18.07 -10.90 -3.47
CA ARG A 108 -18.56 -12.21 -3.05
C ARG A 108 -17.76 -12.72 -1.85
N LEU A 109 -16.43 -12.68 -1.91
CA LEU A 109 -15.55 -13.12 -0.82
C LEU A 109 -15.82 -12.37 0.50
N LEU A 110 -15.94 -11.04 0.42
CA LEU A 110 -16.23 -10.20 1.59
C LEU A 110 -17.61 -10.48 2.20
N ARG A 111 -18.62 -10.84 1.38
CA ARG A 111 -19.96 -11.21 1.86
C ARG A 111 -20.02 -12.63 2.42
N SER A 112 -19.29 -13.58 1.82
CA SER A 112 -19.25 -14.96 2.31
C SER A 112 -18.45 -15.09 3.61
N ALA A 113 -17.52 -14.17 3.90
CA ALA A 113 -16.80 -14.17 5.18
C ALA A 113 -17.72 -13.93 6.41
N GLY A 114 -18.97 -13.51 6.21
CA GLY A 114 -19.98 -13.33 7.27
C GLY A 114 -21.00 -14.47 7.39
N GLY A 115 -20.91 -15.54 6.59
CA GLY A 115 -21.89 -16.64 6.57
C GLY A 115 -21.21 -17.99 6.41
N LYS A 116 -21.52 -18.91 7.34
CA LYS A 116 -21.15 -20.34 7.47
C LYS A 116 -20.30 -20.94 6.34
N GLU A 117 -19.17 -21.53 6.74
CA GLU A 117 -18.20 -22.29 5.94
C GLU A 117 -18.80 -22.96 4.69
N GLU A 118 -18.57 -22.36 3.53
CA GLU A 118 -18.68 -23.03 2.23
C GLU A 118 -17.33 -22.94 1.50
N LYS A 119 -17.01 -24.06 0.82
CA LYS A 119 -15.75 -24.38 0.14
C LYS A 119 -15.15 -23.16 -0.59
N PRO A 120 -13.83 -22.87 -0.45
CA PRO A 120 -13.24 -21.70 -1.07
C PRO A 120 -13.34 -21.81 -2.60
N ALA A 121 -14.00 -20.84 -3.21
CA ALA A 121 -13.98 -20.67 -4.65
C ALA A 121 -12.60 -20.14 -5.05
N VAL A 122 -11.75 -21.04 -5.56
CA VAL A 122 -10.49 -20.66 -6.20
C VAL A 122 -10.83 -19.91 -7.49
N VAL A 123 -10.61 -18.60 -7.50
CA VAL A 123 -10.70 -17.80 -8.71
C VAL A 123 -9.31 -17.78 -9.35
N VAL A 124 -9.14 -18.58 -10.40
CA VAL A 124 -7.91 -18.56 -11.22
C VAL A 124 -8.00 -17.34 -12.14
N VAL A 125 -7.05 -16.41 -11.99
CA VAL A 125 -6.89 -15.28 -12.93
C VAL A 125 -5.77 -15.68 -13.88
N GLU A 126 -6.13 -16.05 -15.11
CA GLU A 126 -5.13 -16.39 -16.13
C GLU A 126 -4.56 -15.09 -16.73
N PHE A 127 -3.27 -14.86 -16.51
CA PHE A 127 -2.51 -13.85 -17.24
C PHE A 127 -2.14 -14.43 -18.60
N GLN A 128 -2.85 -14.01 -19.65
CA GLN A 128 -2.43 -14.35 -21.01
C GLN A 128 -1.16 -13.57 -21.34
N GLU A 129 -0.01 -14.24 -21.51
CA GLU A 129 1.17 -13.61 -22.13
C GLU A 129 0.83 -13.18 -23.56
N ALA A 130 1.35 -12.02 -23.99
CA ALA A 130 1.33 -11.63 -25.39
C ALA A 130 2.78 -11.79 -25.87
N ALA A 131 2.94 -12.58 -26.94
CA ALA A 131 4.17 -12.79 -27.67
C ALA A 131 4.62 -11.53 -28.42
#